data_AF-A0A497TE38-F1
#
_entry.id   AF-A0A497TE38-F1
#
_cell.length_a   1.000
_cell.length_b   1.000
_cell.length_c   1.000
_cell.angle_alpha   90.00
_cell.angle_beta   90.00
_cell.angle_gamma   90.00
#
_symmetry.space_group_name_H-M   'P 1'
#
loop_
_entity.id
_entity.type
_entity.pdbx_description
1 polymer ?
#
loop_
_entity_poly.entity_id
_entity_poly.type
_entity_poly.pdbx_seq_one_letter_code
_entity_poly.pdbx_strand_id
1 'polypeptide(L)'
;MSNLNDEIFENLIASGPRAGWLKKWLLEKIWTIERYRALSPLQYLNDGESKVNELEEIISSAAYRLYDEFLGELPHGRDILRIIEGEEPFAIVIFDGLSLREIPVLLNLAQTSGFIVQETGASYSALPTETTDFIEHRLKFGNIAP
;
A
#
# COMPACT_ATOMS: atom_id res chain seq x y z
N MET A 1 20.59 -12.65 13.36
CA MET A 1 20.53 -11.44 14.20
C MET A 1 19.38 -10.64 13.64
N SER A 2 18.36 -10.36 14.44
CA SER A 2 17.10 -9.81 13.95
C SER A 2 17.33 -8.47 13.25
N ASN A 3 16.70 -8.23 12.09
CA ASN A 3 16.75 -6.93 11.41
C ASN A 3 15.86 -5.88 12.11
N LEU A 4 15.48 -6.17 13.35
CA LEU A 4 14.66 -5.34 14.21
C LEU A 4 15.50 -4.19 14.71
N ASN A 5 15.25 -3.02 14.16
CA ASN A 5 15.79 -1.78 14.67
C ASN A 5 14.82 -1.15 15.67
N ASP A 6 15.36 -0.28 16.53
CA ASP A 6 14.57 0.45 17.52
C ASP A 6 13.43 1.27 16.87
N GLU A 7 13.65 1.76 15.65
CA GLU A 7 12.66 2.51 14.87
C GLU A 7 11.38 1.70 14.58
N ILE A 8 11.48 0.40 14.26
CA ILE A 8 10.29 -0.46 14.05
C ILE A 8 9.47 -0.53 15.33
N PHE A 9 10.12 -0.78 16.48
CA PHE A 9 9.42 -0.87 17.75
C PHE A 9 8.80 0.46 18.15
N GLU A 10 9.54 1.57 18.01
CA GLU A 10 9.04 2.92 18.29
C GLU A 10 7.77 3.22 17.50
N ASN A 11 7.74 2.90 16.20
CA ASN A 11 6.57 3.13 15.36
C ASN A 11 5.39 2.23 15.74
N LEU A 12 5.63 0.98 16.14
CA LEU A 12 4.56 0.05 16.55
C LEU A 12 3.92 0.41 17.90
N ILE A 13 4.69 0.96 18.85
CA ILE A 13 4.19 1.35 20.18
C ILE A 13 3.74 2.81 20.25
N ALA A 14 4.04 3.61 19.23
CA ALA A 14 3.63 5.00 19.16
C ALA A 14 2.11 5.16 19.28
N SER A 15 1.69 6.26 19.89
CA SER A 15 0.26 6.61 19.94
C SER A 15 -0.23 7.05 18.57
N GLY A 16 -1.37 6.52 18.13
CA GLY A 16 -2.02 6.87 16.87
C GLY A 16 -2.01 5.76 15.81
N PRO A 17 -2.43 6.07 14.57
CA PRO A 17 -2.47 5.09 13.49
C PRO A 17 -1.07 4.66 13.02
N ARG A 18 -0.89 3.35 12.84
CA ARG A 18 0.36 2.70 12.42
C ARG A 18 0.35 2.28 10.96
N ALA A 19 -0.82 2.08 10.35
CA ALA A 19 -0.95 1.63 8.97
C ALA A 19 -0.28 2.60 7.97
N GLY A 20 -0.27 3.90 8.27
CA GLY A 20 0.42 4.91 7.46
C GLY A 20 1.94 4.72 7.45
N TRP A 21 2.53 4.42 8.61
CA TRP A 21 3.95 4.07 8.72
C TRP A 21 4.26 2.76 8.00
N LEU A 22 3.45 1.71 8.24
CA LEU A 22 3.65 0.41 7.60
C LEU A 22 3.66 0.52 6.07
N LYS A 23 2.74 1.32 5.51
CA LYS A 23 2.73 1.63 4.07
C LYS A 23 4.05 2.24 3.61
N LYS A 24 4.54 3.28 4.31
CA LYS A 24 5.80 3.93 3.96
C LYS A 24 6.98 2.97 4.08
N TRP A 25 7.05 2.19 5.15
CA TRP A 25 8.10 1.20 5.34
C TRP A 25 8.12 0.17 4.19
N LEU A 26 6.96 -0.36 3.80
CA LEU A 26 6.85 -1.28 2.67
C LEU A 26 7.31 -0.65 1.35
N LEU A 27 6.88 0.57 1.03
CA LEU A 27 7.15 1.21 -0.25
C LEU A 27 8.54 1.87 -0.36
N GLU A 28 9.07 2.39 0.75
CA GLU A 28 10.28 3.21 0.78
C GLU A 28 11.50 2.47 1.33
N LYS A 29 11.32 1.30 1.97
CA LYS A 29 12.43 0.50 2.52
C LYS A 29 12.53 -0.90 1.93
N ILE A 30 11.41 -1.58 1.71
CA ILE A 30 11.39 -2.99 1.32
C ILE A 30 11.23 -3.17 -0.19
N TRP A 31 10.13 -2.66 -0.75
CA TRP A 31 9.75 -2.85 -2.14
C TRP A 31 10.13 -1.63 -2.97
N THR A 32 11.44 -1.33 -3.04
CA THR A 32 11.95 -0.16 -3.74
C THR A 32 12.56 -0.49 -5.11
N ILE A 33 12.62 0.50 -6.00
CA ILE A 33 13.22 0.34 -7.33
C ILE A 33 14.74 0.17 -7.27
N GLU A 34 15.40 0.77 -6.28
CA GLU A 34 16.83 0.63 -6.05
C GLU A 34 17.17 -0.81 -5.70
N ARG A 35 16.40 -1.43 -4.79
CA ARG A 35 16.56 -2.84 -4.42
C ARG A 35 16.25 -3.77 -5.59
N TYR A 36 15.20 -3.48 -6.35
CA TYR A 36 14.84 -4.26 -7.53
C TYR A 36 15.96 -4.25 -8.59
N ARG A 37 16.63 -3.10 -8.79
CA ARG A 37 17.74 -2.97 -9.75
C ARG A 37 19.06 -3.57 -9.26
N ALA A 38 19.31 -3.53 -7.95
CA ALA A 38 20.57 -3.98 -7.36
C ALA A 38 20.65 -5.49 -7.13
N LEU A 39 19.50 -6.16 -7.00
CA LEU A 39 19.41 -7.59 -6.65
C LEU A 39 18.91 -8.41 -7.83
N SER A 40 19.23 -9.71 -7.85
CA SER A 40 18.54 -10.64 -8.75
C SER A 40 17.06 -10.76 -8.34
N PRO A 41 16.14 -11.11 -9.27
CA PRO A 41 14.72 -11.23 -8.94
C PRO A 41 14.41 -12.14 -7.74
N LEU A 42 15.11 -13.29 -7.66
CA LEU A 42 14.93 -14.23 -6.56
C LEU A 42 15.42 -13.67 -5.23
N GLN A 43 16.57 -12.97 -5.23
CA GLN A 43 17.10 -12.34 -4.02
C GLN A 43 16.23 -11.18 -3.56
N TYR A 44 15.73 -10.36 -4.49
CA TYR A 44 14.83 -9.25 -4.20
C TYR A 44 13.57 -9.72 -3.47
N LEU A 45 12.92 -10.76 -4.03
CA LEU A 45 11.72 -11.34 -3.43
C LEU A 45 12.05 -11.99 -2.08
N ASN A 46 13.02 -12.90 -2.02
CA ASN A 46 13.32 -13.64 -0.79
C ASN A 46 13.76 -12.73 0.36
N ASP A 47 14.63 -11.75 0.11
CA ASP A 47 15.08 -10.80 1.14
C ASP A 47 13.95 -9.88 1.60
N GLY A 48 13.10 -9.43 0.68
CA GLY A 48 11.92 -8.62 1.02
C GLY A 48 10.91 -9.39 1.85
N GLU A 49 10.52 -10.59 1.41
CA GLU A 49 9.56 -11.45 2.11
C GLU A 49 10.07 -11.82 3.51
N SER A 50 11.35 -12.17 3.64
CA SER A 50 11.94 -12.50 4.93
C SER A 50 11.78 -11.35 5.95
N LYS A 51 12.02 -10.11 5.53
CA LYS A 51 11.87 -8.92 6.37
C LYS A 51 10.41 -8.61 6.71
N VAL A 52 9.50 -8.79 5.74
CA VAL A 52 8.07 -8.59 5.96
C VAL A 52 7.52 -9.63 6.93
N ASN A 53 7.90 -10.89 6.78
CA ASN A 53 7.49 -11.98 7.67
C ASN A 53 7.97 -11.75 9.11
N GLU A 54 9.22 -11.32 9.29
CA GLU A 54 9.75 -10.99 10.63
C GLU A 54 8.93 -9.87 11.30
N LEU A 55 8.54 -8.84 10.54
CA LEU A 55 7.67 -7.79 11.07
C LEU A 55 6.25 -8.30 11.34
N GLU A 56 5.69 -9.15 10.48
CA GLU A 56 4.36 -9.72 10.64
C GLU A 56 4.25 -10.60 11.89
N GLU A 57 5.28 -11.39 12.21
CA GLU A 57 5.37 -12.16 13.45
C GLU A 57 5.30 -11.26 14.70
N ILE A 58 5.90 -10.07 14.64
CA ILE A 58 5.84 -9.10 15.74
C ILE A 58 4.48 -8.42 15.81
N ILE A 59 3.94 -8.01 14.67
CA ILE A 59 2.61 -7.38 14.64
C ILE A 59 1.59 -8.35 15.21
N SER A 60 1.58 -9.61 14.76
CA SER A 60 0.65 -10.62 15.24
C SER A 60 0.80 -10.95 16.72
N SER A 61 2.03 -10.94 17.26
CA SER A 61 2.28 -11.27 18.67
C SER A 61 2.11 -10.09 19.64
N ALA A 62 2.48 -8.88 19.25
CA ALA A 62 2.64 -7.74 20.16
C ALA A 62 1.87 -6.47 19.75
N ALA A 63 1.46 -6.35 18.48
CA ALA A 63 0.81 -5.14 17.96
C ALA A 63 -0.44 -5.44 17.10
N TYR A 64 -1.17 -6.50 17.42
CA TYR A 64 -2.28 -7.02 16.59
C TYR A 64 -3.38 -5.97 16.33
N ARG A 65 -3.53 -4.98 17.21
CA ARG A 65 -4.44 -3.84 17.05
C ARG A 65 -4.19 -3.00 15.80
N LEU A 66 -3.03 -3.15 15.15
CA LEU A 66 -2.77 -2.58 13.84
C LEU A 66 -3.76 -3.12 12.81
N TYR A 67 -4.15 -4.40 12.88
CA TYR A 67 -5.10 -4.98 11.95
C TYR A 67 -6.49 -4.32 12.02
N ASP A 68 -6.89 -3.85 13.20
CA ASP A 68 -8.15 -3.10 13.37
C ASP A 68 -8.16 -1.80 12.56
N GLU A 69 -6.99 -1.20 12.27
CA GLU A 69 -6.90 0.03 11.47
C GLU A 69 -7.29 -0.21 10.01
N PHE A 70 -7.12 -1.42 9.49
CA PHE A 70 -7.60 -1.78 8.14
C PHE A 70 -9.12 -1.90 8.06
N LEU A 71 -9.78 -2.09 9.21
CA LEU A 71 -11.24 -2.11 9.33
C LEU A 71 -11.83 -0.73 9.62
N GLY A 72 -10.97 0.25 9.92
CA GLY A 72 -11.38 1.61 10.26
C GLY A 72 -11.94 2.39 9.07
N GLU A 73 -12.56 3.53 9.37
CA GLU A 73 -13.01 4.44 8.32
C GLU A 73 -11.83 4.94 7.48
N LEU A 74 -12.06 4.99 6.16
CA LEU A 74 -11.10 5.60 5.24
C LEU A 74 -10.86 7.08 5.62
N PRO A 75 -9.60 7.52 5.72
CA PRO A 75 -9.24 8.94 5.86
C PRO A 75 -9.98 9.80 4.85
N HIS A 76 -10.65 10.84 5.34
CA HIS A 76 -11.32 11.84 4.52
C HIS A 76 -10.32 12.57 3.62
N GLY A 77 -10.71 12.89 2.38
CA GLY A 77 -9.88 13.66 1.44
C GLY A 77 -9.14 12.85 0.37
N ARG A 78 -9.33 11.52 0.32
CA ARG A 78 -8.92 10.70 -0.83
C ARG A 78 -10.00 10.73 -1.91
N ASP A 79 -9.98 11.76 -2.73
CA ASP A 79 -10.92 11.96 -3.83
C ASP A 79 -10.16 12.10 -5.15
N ILE A 80 -10.22 11.06 -5.97
CA ILE A 80 -9.58 11.06 -7.30
C ILE A 80 -10.18 12.11 -8.22
N LEU A 81 -11.44 12.52 -8.00
CA LEU A 81 -12.09 13.54 -8.81
C LEU A 81 -11.37 14.88 -8.68
N ARG A 82 -10.87 15.21 -7.49
CA ARG A 82 -10.07 16.42 -7.27
C ARG A 82 -8.75 16.42 -8.05
N ILE A 83 -8.20 15.24 -8.32
CA ILE A 83 -7.00 15.11 -9.16
C ILE A 83 -7.38 15.33 -10.63
N ILE A 84 -8.56 14.83 -11.05
CA ILE A 84 -9.12 14.96 -12.41
C ILE A 84 -9.54 16.39 -12.76
N GLU A 85 -9.85 17.22 -11.78
CA GLU A 85 -10.22 18.64 -11.99
C GLU A 85 -9.02 19.55 -12.35
N GLY A 86 -7.79 19.04 -12.40
CA GLY A 86 -6.60 19.80 -12.81
C GLY A 86 -6.56 20.13 -14.32
N GLU A 87 -5.86 21.21 -14.69
CA GLU A 87 -5.75 21.67 -16.08
C GLU A 87 -4.70 20.92 -16.92
N GLU A 88 -3.73 20.25 -16.29
CA GLU A 88 -2.65 19.54 -16.98
C GLU A 88 -3.09 18.14 -17.43
N PRO A 89 -2.77 17.70 -18.67
CA PRO A 89 -3.07 16.35 -19.13
C PRO A 89 -2.34 15.30 -18.29
N PHE A 90 -3.07 14.39 -17.66
CA PHE A 90 -2.49 13.28 -16.93
C PHE A 90 -3.26 11.97 -17.20
N ALA A 91 -2.64 10.85 -16.86
CA ALA A 91 -3.30 9.55 -16.83
C ALA A 91 -3.10 8.92 -15.45
N ILE A 92 -4.17 8.40 -14.85
CA ILE A 92 -4.10 7.57 -13.64
C ILE A 92 -4.33 6.12 -14.04
N VAL A 93 -3.47 5.24 -13.55
CA VAL A 93 -3.63 3.79 -13.66
C VAL A 93 -3.87 3.26 -12.25
N ILE A 94 -5.03 2.65 -12.03
CA ILE A 94 -5.38 2.01 -10.76
C ILE A 94 -5.28 0.51 -10.96
N PHE A 95 -4.48 -0.14 -10.12
CA PHE A 95 -4.43 -1.60 -10.08
C PHE A 95 -5.16 -2.09 -8.84
N ASP A 96 -6.24 -2.83 -9.04
CA ASP A 96 -6.93 -3.54 -7.96
C ASP A 96 -6.24 -4.89 -7.71
N GLY A 97 -5.89 -5.16 -6.44
CA GLY A 97 -5.23 -6.41 -6.04
C GLY A 97 -3.77 -6.59 -6.46
N LEU A 98 -3.09 -5.54 -6.95
CA LEU A 98 -1.66 -5.62 -7.27
C LEU A 98 -0.83 -5.83 -6.00
N SER A 99 0.12 -6.76 -6.06
CA SER A 99 1.08 -6.93 -4.97
C SER A 99 2.02 -5.74 -4.88
N LEU A 100 2.29 -5.23 -3.68
CA LEU A 100 3.25 -4.14 -3.48
C LEU A 100 4.66 -4.51 -3.98
N ARG A 101 4.97 -5.80 -4.03
CA ARG A 101 6.22 -6.38 -4.56
C ARG A 101 6.41 -6.08 -6.05
N GLU A 102 5.33 -5.88 -6.78
CA GLU A 102 5.32 -5.67 -8.24
C GLU A 102 5.47 -4.20 -8.60
N ILE A 103 5.27 -3.27 -7.66
CA ILE A 103 5.37 -1.82 -7.90
C ILE A 103 6.72 -1.46 -8.54
N PRO A 104 7.89 -1.89 -8.02
CA PRO A 104 9.17 -1.57 -8.65
C PRO A 104 9.33 -2.10 -10.07
N VAL A 105 8.71 -3.25 -10.38
CA VAL A 105 8.72 -3.83 -11.72
C VAL A 105 7.96 -2.91 -12.67
N LEU A 106 6.76 -2.46 -12.28
CA LEU A 106 5.94 -1.55 -13.07
C LEU A 106 6.61 -0.20 -13.27
N LEU A 107 7.24 0.36 -12.24
CA LEU A 107 7.98 1.62 -12.34
C LEU A 107 9.17 1.50 -13.28
N ASN A 108 9.89 0.38 -13.22
CA ASN A 108 10.97 0.12 -14.15
C ASN A 108 10.45 -0.01 -15.59
N LEU A 109 9.34 -0.74 -15.81
CA LEU A 109 8.72 -0.89 -17.12
C LEU A 109 8.22 0.44 -17.70
N ALA A 110 7.57 1.28 -16.88
CA ALA A 110 7.12 2.61 -17.26
C ALA A 110 8.30 3.47 -17.74
N GLN A 111 9.40 3.50 -16.96
CA GLN A 111 10.61 4.24 -17.32
C GLN A 111 11.24 3.70 -18.61
N THR A 112 11.37 2.38 -18.77
CA THR A 112 11.92 1.79 -20.01
C THR A 112 11.02 2.01 -21.23
N SER A 113 9.73 2.25 -21.01
CA SER A 113 8.76 2.55 -22.08
C SER A 113 8.66 4.06 -22.38
N GLY A 114 9.47 4.90 -21.72
CA GLY A 114 9.50 6.35 -21.95
C GLY A 114 8.45 7.15 -21.18
N PHE A 115 7.76 6.55 -20.21
CA PHE A 115 6.80 7.27 -19.35
C PHE A 115 7.48 7.93 -18.16
N ILE A 116 7.01 9.13 -17.82
CA ILE A 116 7.41 9.86 -16.61
C ILE A 116 6.35 9.63 -15.54
N VAL A 117 6.70 8.88 -14.51
CA VAL A 117 5.80 8.64 -13.37
C VAL A 117 5.92 9.81 -12.39
N GLN A 118 4.84 10.58 -12.25
CA GLN A 118 4.78 11.76 -11.36
C GLN A 118 4.57 11.35 -9.90
N GLU A 119 3.63 10.45 -9.65
CA GLU A 119 3.26 10.00 -8.30
C GLU A 119 3.05 8.49 -8.27
N THR A 120 3.41 7.87 -7.15
CA THR A 120 3.19 6.45 -6.87
C THR A 120 2.63 6.31 -5.46
N GLY A 121 1.75 5.33 -5.27
CA GLY A 121 1.15 5.13 -3.97
C GLY A 121 0.41 3.81 -3.88
N ALA A 122 0.14 3.43 -2.63
CA ALA A 122 -0.76 2.35 -2.31
C ALA A 122 -1.88 2.86 -1.40
N SER A 123 -3.03 2.23 -1.54
CA SER A 123 -4.24 2.52 -0.79
C SER A 123 -4.84 1.20 -0.36
N TYR A 124 -5.23 1.11 0.91
CA TYR A 124 -6.11 0.05 1.39
C TYR A 124 -7.50 0.63 1.61
N SER A 125 -8.49 -0.22 1.44
CA SER A 125 -9.89 0.00 1.82
C SER A 125 -10.42 -1.28 2.41
N ALA A 126 -11.23 -1.18 3.46
CA ALA A 126 -12.17 -2.22 3.79
C ALA A 126 -13.18 -2.28 2.63
N LEU A 127 -12.94 -3.14 1.64
CA LEU A 127 -14.00 -3.54 0.72
C LEU A 127 -14.83 -4.57 1.48
N PRO A 128 -16.09 -4.27 1.84
CA PRO A 128 -16.95 -5.32 2.34
C PRO A 128 -17.16 -6.38 1.25
N THR A 129 -17.24 -7.62 1.70
CA THR A 129 -17.54 -8.79 0.86
C THR A 129 -18.90 -8.70 0.17
N GLU A 130 -19.81 -7.90 0.72
CA GLU A 130 -21.15 -7.62 0.17
C GLU A 130 -21.10 -6.28 -0.59
N THR A 131 -20.94 -6.34 -1.92
CA THR A 131 -20.78 -5.17 -2.79
C THR A 131 -22.05 -4.33 -2.89
N THR A 132 -23.24 -4.93 -2.76
CA THR A 132 -24.53 -4.26 -3.04
C THR A 132 -24.95 -3.34 -1.89
N ASP A 133 -24.96 -3.85 -0.65
CA ASP A 133 -25.25 -3.05 0.54
C ASP A 133 -24.22 -1.93 0.74
N PHE A 134 -22.96 -2.17 0.37
CA PHE A 134 -21.91 -1.15 0.43
C PHE A 134 -22.10 -0.02 -0.58
N ILE A 135 -22.44 -0.34 -1.83
CA ILE A 135 -22.75 0.66 -2.86
C ILE A 135 -23.93 1.52 -2.40
N GLU A 136 -24.98 0.88 -1.84
CA GLU A 136 -26.13 1.59 -1.32
C GLU A 136 -25.78 2.51 -0.15
N HIS A 137 -25.11 1.99 0.88
CA HIS A 137 -24.80 2.75 2.09
C HIS A 137 -23.74 3.84 1.88
N ARG A 138 -22.71 3.59 1.07
CA ARG A 138 -21.55 4.47 0.97
C ARG A 138 -21.57 5.39 -0.24
N LEU A 139 -22.03 4.89 -1.39
CA LEU A 139 -22.06 5.66 -2.64
C LEU A 139 -23.44 6.24 -2.95
N LYS A 140 -24.50 5.80 -2.24
CA LYS A 140 -25.89 6.25 -2.41
C LYS A 140 -26.42 6.06 -3.84
N PHE A 141 -25.85 5.13 -4.61
CA PHE A 141 -26.30 4.83 -5.97
C PHE A 141 -27.45 3.79 -6.02
N GLY A 142 -27.95 3.35 -4.86
CA GLY A 142 -28.98 2.30 -4.77
C GLY A 142 -28.40 0.89 -4.95
N ASN A 143 -29.28 -0.12 -4.90
CA ASN A 143 -28.89 -1.52 -5.13
C ASN A 143 -28.57 -1.76 -6.61
N ILE A 144 -27.30 -1.59 -6.97
CA ILE A 144 -26.77 -1.91 -8.29
C ILE A 144 -25.91 -3.16 -8.15
N ALA A 145 -26.38 -4.27 -8.71
CA ALA A 145 -25.57 -5.48 -8.84
C ALA A 145 -24.43 -5.25 -9.87
N PRO A 146 -23.27 -5.92 -9.72
CA PRO A 146 -22.19 -5.83 -10.70
C PRO A 146 -22.62 -6.23 -12.12
#